data_AF-A0A6A0HI94-F1
#
_entry.id   AF-A0A6A0HI94-F1
#
_cell.length_a   1.000
_cell.length_b   1.000
_cell.length_c   1.000
_cell.angle_alpha   90.00
_cell.angle_beta   90.00
_cell.angle_gamma   90.00
#
_symmetry.space_group_name_H-M   'P 1'
#
loop_
_entity.id
_entity.type
_entity.pdbx_description
1 polymer ?
#
loop_
_entity_poly.entity_id
_entity_poly.type
_entity_poly.pdbx_seq_one_letter_code
_entity_poly.pdbx_strand_id
1 'polypeptide(L)'
;MSCVYHDQPEVIAAYARHELPEQEQEKFEAHYLGCEDCSRELFLIEKTRLAMNQHGAVIFARAPKALSSLSLTETLQKIRYWFGNAAAAWLQESWPALAGYALLVITLGVGYTWLSHQEAKRATTNTADAGTSLTTSPHSTKTFALNPPAWPDELYAKLAQQSSPAEWQAARQSYIDKDYRPAAERIEQLLQKNPEAKRLQLFWGVSLLRIGEFTAASMQLEDFVAQYPQDLAATWFLSEAYLAQNSPNKAKPLLRKLYSSGDSLYVKLASNQLESLSSAQKP
;
A
#
# COMPACT_ATOMS: atom_id res chain seq x y z
N MET A 1 9.12 -21.34 21.82
CA MET A 1 9.34 -20.57 23.05
C MET A 1 8.16 -19.65 23.20
N SER A 2 7.45 -19.65 24.33
CA SER A 2 6.35 -18.69 24.56
C SER A 2 6.93 -17.27 24.66
N CYS A 3 6.39 -16.31 23.90
CA CYS A 3 6.78 -14.89 24.03
C CYS A 3 6.30 -14.40 25.40
N VAL A 4 7.23 -14.09 26.30
CA VAL A 4 6.94 -13.59 27.66
C VAL A 4 6.01 -12.36 27.62
N TYR A 5 6.10 -11.57 26.55
CA TYR A 5 5.31 -10.35 26.38
C TYR A 5 4.02 -10.53 25.56
N HIS A 6 3.84 -11.65 24.86
CA HIS A 6 2.60 -11.88 24.08
C HIS A 6 1.40 -12.08 25.00
N ASP A 7 1.63 -12.70 26.15
CA ASP A 7 0.62 -12.89 27.18
C ASP A 7 0.40 -11.62 28.03
N GLN A 8 1.07 -10.51 27.71
CA GLN A 8 0.98 -9.23 28.42
C GLN A 8 0.56 -8.10 27.46
N PRO A 9 -0.69 -8.10 26.95
CA PRO A 9 -1.17 -7.09 26.01
C PRO A 9 -1.09 -5.66 26.58
N GLU A 10 -1.11 -5.52 27.90
CA GLU A 10 -0.96 -4.22 28.58
C GLU A 10 0.42 -3.60 28.37
N VAL A 11 1.49 -4.40 28.33
CA VAL A 11 2.85 -3.93 28.05
C VAL A 11 2.97 -3.44 26.62
N ILE A 12 2.44 -4.20 25.65
CA ILE A 12 2.45 -3.81 24.23
C ILE A 12 1.65 -2.51 24.04
N ALA A 13 0.49 -2.38 24.69
CA ALA A 13 -0.34 -1.20 24.61
C ALA A 13 0.31 0.02 25.29
N ALA A 14 0.96 -0.15 26.44
CA ALA A 14 1.72 0.90 27.12
C ALA A 14 2.92 1.36 26.28
N TYR A 15 3.63 0.43 25.63
CA TYR A 15 4.69 0.75 24.67
C TYR A 15 4.16 1.63 23.52
N ALA A 16 3.06 1.23 22.88
CA ALA A 16 2.47 1.97 21.77
C ALA A 16 1.98 3.38 22.15
N ARG A 17 1.73 3.64 23.44
CA ARG A 17 1.35 4.96 23.98
C ARG A 17 2.52 5.76 24.55
N HIS A 18 3.75 5.22 24.54
CA HIS A 18 4.92 5.79 25.22
C HIS A 18 4.72 5.96 26.74
N GLU A 19 4.00 5.02 27.37
CA GLU A 19 3.72 5.01 28.81
C GLU A 19 4.62 4.04 29.58
N LEU A 20 5.43 3.23 28.88
CA LEU A 20 6.38 2.33 29.55
C LEU A 20 7.53 3.11 30.20
N PRO A 21 7.97 2.73 31.40
CA PRO A 21 9.22 3.20 31.96
C PRO A 21 10.38 2.89 31.01
N GLU A 22 11.36 3.80 30.91
CA GLU A 22 12.52 3.69 29.99
C GLU A 22 13.22 2.32 30.09
N GLN A 23 13.38 1.80 31.31
CA GLN A 23 14.01 0.49 31.54
C GLN A 23 13.18 -0.70 31.01
N GLU A 24 11.85 -0.60 31.03
CA GLU A 24 10.97 -1.65 30.47
C GLU A 24 10.84 -1.50 28.96
N GLN A 25 10.89 -0.26 28.46
CA GLN A 25 10.93 0.03 27.04
C GLN A 25 12.14 -0.63 26.37
N GLU A 26 13.34 -0.45 26.90
CA GLU A 26 14.56 -1.07 26.34
C GLU A 26 14.48 -2.61 26.31
N LYS A 27 13.95 -3.22 27.38
CA LYS A 27 13.75 -4.68 27.46
C LYS A 27 12.72 -5.17 26.44
N PHE A 28 11.65 -4.40 26.24
CA PHE A 28 10.65 -4.70 25.24
C PHE A 28 11.20 -4.53 23.82
N GLU A 29 12.00 -3.48 23.57
CA GLU A 29 12.69 -3.22 22.30
C GLU A 29 13.64 -4.35 21.92
N ALA A 30 14.50 -4.76 22.85
CA ALA A 30 15.41 -5.88 22.66
C ALA A 30 14.67 -7.20 22.34
N HIS A 31 13.47 -7.38 22.91
CA HIS A 31 12.66 -8.57 22.68
C HIS A 31 11.88 -8.53 21.36
N TYR A 32 11.14 -7.45 21.09
CA TYR A 32 10.22 -7.42 19.95
C TYR A 32 10.97 -7.51 18.62
N LEU A 33 12.21 -6.98 18.54
CA LEU A 33 13.06 -7.12 17.35
C LEU A 33 13.36 -8.58 16.97
N GLY A 34 13.30 -9.49 17.94
CA GLY A 34 13.52 -10.93 17.76
C GLY A 34 12.25 -11.78 17.79
N CYS A 35 11.06 -11.21 18.01
CA CYS A 35 9.82 -11.96 18.19
C CYS A 35 8.74 -11.57 17.16
N GLU A 36 8.39 -12.52 16.29
CA GLU A 36 7.42 -12.29 15.20
C GLU A 36 6.01 -11.96 15.73
N ASP A 37 5.52 -12.65 16.77
CA ASP A 37 4.17 -12.41 17.30
C ASP A 37 4.06 -11.03 17.95
N CYS A 38 5.07 -10.67 18.74
CA CYS A 38 5.12 -9.42 19.49
C CYS A 38 5.32 -8.21 18.54
N SER A 39 6.03 -8.38 17.40
CA SER A 39 6.08 -7.37 16.33
C SER A 39 4.78 -7.24 15.52
N ARG A 40 4.08 -8.36 15.26
CA ARG A 40 2.80 -8.38 14.54
C ARG A 40 1.70 -7.66 15.32
N GLU A 41 1.59 -7.93 16.62
CA GLU A 41 0.62 -7.25 17.51
C GLU A 41 0.87 -5.74 17.58
N LEU A 42 2.13 -5.32 17.78
CA LEU A 42 2.47 -3.90 17.82
C LEU A 42 2.10 -3.18 16.51
N PHE A 43 2.33 -3.83 15.36
CA PHE A 43 1.93 -3.30 14.05
C PHE A 43 0.41 -3.14 13.92
N LEU A 44 -0.38 -4.08 14.45
CA LEU A 44 -1.85 -3.98 14.45
C LEU A 44 -2.36 -2.84 15.32
N ILE A 45 -1.78 -2.66 16.51
CA ILE A 45 -2.12 -1.56 17.41
C ILE A 45 -1.81 -0.21 16.75
N GLU A 46 -0.63 -0.07 16.16
CA GLU A 46 -0.22 1.19 15.53
C GLU A 46 -1.05 1.53 14.29
N LYS A 47 -1.39 0.51 13.48
CA LYS A 47 -2.32 0.68 12.35
C LYS A 47 -3.70 1.14 12.82
N THR A 48 -4.19 0.59 13.92
CA THR A 48 -5.48 0.97 14.52
C THR A 48 -5.43 2.40 15.05
N ARG A 49 -4.35 2.78 15.73
CA ARG A 49 -4.10 4.14 16.23
C ARG A 49 -4.09 5.17 15.09
N LEU A 50 -3.37 4.87 14.00
CA LEU A 50 -3.33 5.71 12.80
C LEU A 50 -4.72 5.88 12.19
N ALA A 51 -5.49 4.79 12.03
CA ALA A 51 -6.86 4.85 11.52
C ALA A 51 -7.77 5.68 12.43
N MET A 52 -7.65 5.52 13.76
CA MET A 52 -8.39 6.32 14.74
C MET A 52 -7.97 7.79 14.73
N ASN A 53 -6.71 8.12 14.50
CA ASN A 53 -6.27 9.52 14.39
C ASN A 53 -6.75 10.15 13.08
N GLN A 54 -6.72 9.41 11.97
CA GLN A 54 -7.17 9.88 10.66
C GLN A 54 -8.69 10.07 10.58
N HIS A 55 -9.47 9.20 11.24
CA HIS A 55 -10.92 9.20 11.13
C HIS A 55 -11.66 9.55 12.43
N GLY A 56 -10.96 9.66 13.55
CA GLY A 56 -11.54 9.85 14.88
C GLY A 56 -12.37 11.12 14.98
N ALA A 57 -11.91 12.22 14.39
CA ALA A 57 -12.70 13.46 14.33
C ALA A 57 -14.06 13.25 13.64
N VAL A 58 -14.14 12.39 12.62
CA VAL A 58 -15.39 12.11 11.89
C VAL A 58 -16.28 11.13 12.65
N ILE A 59 -15.69 10.12 13.30
CA ILE A 59 -16.41 9.12 14.11
C ILE A 59 -17.01 9.79 15.36
N PHE A 60 -16.28 10.69 16.03
CA PHE A 60 -16.76 11.42 17.19
C PHE A 60 -17.68 12.60 16.82
N ALA A 61 -17.51 13.25 15.67
CA ALA A 61 -18.43 14.32 15.23
C ALA A 61 -19.80 13.81 14.77
N ARG A 62 -19.91 12.55 14.34
CA ARG A 62 -21.19 11.89 14.02
C ARG A 62 -21.74 11.03 15.16
N ALA A 63 -21.02 10.89 16.27
CA ALA A 63 -21.56 10.26 17.46
C ALA A 63 -22.69 11.15 18.01
N PRO A 64 -23.94 10.66 18.10
CA PRO A 64 -25.02 11.45 18.67
C PRO A 64 -24.66 11.85 20.11
N LYS A 65 -24.90 13.12 20.47
CA LYS A 65 -24.67 13.69 21.82
C LYS A 65 -25.31 12.90 22.98
N ALA A 66 -26.12 11.88 22.69
CA ALA A 66 -26.76 10.99 23.64
C ALA A 66 -25.84 9.87 24.19
N LEU A 67 -24.65 9.64 23.61
CA LEU A 67 -23.78 8.52 24.00
C LEU A 67 -22.83 8.81 25.16
N SER A 68 -22.75 10.05 25.67
CA SER A 68 -21.86 10.38 26.78
C SER A 68 -22.44 10.13 28.18
N SER A 69 -23.68 9.64 28.31
CA SER A 69 -24.30 9.52 29.65
C SER A 69 -25.33 8.40 29.89
N LEU A 70 -25.55 7.42 29.00
CA LEU A 70 -26.69 6.49 29.16
C LEU A 70 -26.38 5.01 28.92
N SER A 71 -26.87 4.17 29.84
CA SER A 71 -26.83 2.72 29.81
C SER A 71 -27.56 2.15 28.59
N LEU A 72 -26.83 1.38 27.78
CA LEU A 72 -27.18 0.87 26.44
C LEU A 72 -28.52 0.10 26.35
N THR A 73 -29.06 -0.38 27.46
CA THR A 73 -30.19 -1.33 27.48
C THR A 73 -31.55 -0.65 27.32
N GLU A 74 -31.74 0.55 27.88
CA GLU A 74 -33.05 1.22 27.90
C GLU A 74 -33.38 1.91 26.56
N THR A 75 -32.35 2.37 25.85
CA THR A 75 -32.50 3.05 24.55
C THR A 75 -32.86 2.07 23.43
N LEU A 76 -32.30 0.85 23.46
CA LEU A 76 -32.58 -0.17 22.46
C LEU A 76 -34.03 -0.67 22.50
N GLN A 77 -34.65 -0.68 23.69
CA GLN A 77 -36.05 -1.09 23.84
C GLN A 77 -37.03 -0.06 23.24
N LYS A 78 -36.76 1.25 23.43
CA LYS A 78 -37.59 2.32 22.84
C LYS A 78 -37.45 2.40 21.32
N ILE A 79 -36.24 2.20 20.80
CA ILE A 79 -36.00 2.16 19.35
C ILE A 79 -36.74 0.96 18.72
N ARG A 80 -36.71 -0.21 19.36
CA ARG A 80 -37.43 -1.40 18.87
C ARG A 80 -38.96 -1.21 18.83
N TYR A 81 -39.52 -0.52 19.81
CA TYR A 81 -40.96 -0.23 19.87
C TYR A 81 -41.39 0.81 18.81
N TRP A 82 -40.58 1.84 18.59
CA TRP A 82 -40.87 2.89 17.61
C TRP A 82 -40.74 2.39 16.16
N PHE A 83 -39.72 1.58 15.87
CA PHE A 83 -39.53 1.01 14.52
C PHE A 83 -40.49 -0.13 14.19
N GLY A 84 -40.96 -0.92 15.16
CA GLY A 84 -41.81 -2.09 14.90
C GLY A 84 -43.16 -1.77 14.25
N ASN A 85 -43.80 -0.67 14.65
CA ASN A 85 -45.16 -0.35 14.18
C ASN A 85 -45.17 0.66 13.03
N ALA A 86 -44.20 1.58 12.96
CA ALA A 86 -44.12 2.56 11.87
C ALA A 86 -43.52 1.96 10.59
N ALA A 87 -42.57 1.03 10.70
CA ALA A 87 -41.95 0.41 9.53
C ALA A 87 -42.91 -0.52 8.78
N ALA A 88 -43.79 -1.25 9.49
CA ALA A 88 -44.72 -2.19 8.87
C ALA A 88 -45.74 -1.50 7.94
N ALA A 89 -46.30 -0.36 8.37
CA ALA A 89 -47.24 0.41 7.54
C ALA A 89 -46.54 1.08 6.35
N TRP A 90 -45.34 1.64 6.56
CA TRP A 90 -44.59 2.32 5.50
C TRP A 90 -44.05 1.36 4.43
N LEU A 91 -43.63 0.14 4.83
CA LEU A 91 -43.18 -0.89 3.89
C LEU A 91 -44.31 -1.41 2.99
N GLN A 92 -45.55 -1.48 3.50
CA GLN A 92 -46.66 -2.06 2.74
C GLN A 92 -47.13 -1.17 1.58
N GLU A 93 -47.06 0.15 1.76
CA GLU A 93 -47.46 1.14 0.74
C GLU A 93 -46.33 1.45 -0.26
N SER A 94 -45.06 1.34 0.17
CA SER A 94 -43.89 1.71 -0.64
C SER A 94 -43.22 0.53 -1.37
N TRP A 95 -43.59 -0.72 -1.07
CA TRP A 95 -43.00 -1.92 -1.68
C TRP A 95 -42.96 -1.92 -3.22
N PRO A 96 -44.04 -1.57 -3.96
CA PRO A 96 -44.00 -1.59 -5.42
C PRO A 96 -43.06 -0.52 -6.00
N ALA A 97 -42.93 0.64 -5.36
CA ALA A 97 -42.02 1.70 -5.79
C ALA A 97 -40.54 1.30 -5.58
N LEU A 98 -40.23 0.69 -4.44
CA LEU A 98 -38.88 0.19 -4.15
C LEU A 98 -38.49 -0.99 -5.05
N ALA A 99 -39.41 -1.90 -5.34
CA ALA A 99 -39.18 -3.00 -6.28
C ALA A 99 -38.92 -2.48 -7.71
N GLY A 100 -39.68 -1.46 -8.14
CA GLY A 100 -39.46 -0.81 -9.42
C GLY A 100 -38.09 -0.13 -9.53
N TYR A 101 -37.66 0.57 -8.47
CA TYR A 101 -36.36 1.22 -8.42
C TYR A 101 -35.20 0.21 -8.42
N ALA A 102 -35.32 -0.88 -7.66
CA ALA A 102 -34.31 -1.94 -7.62
C ALA A 102 -34.13 -2.61 -9.00
N LEU A 103 -35.22 -2.91 -9.71
CA LEU A 103 -35.16 -3.45 -11.08
C LEU A 103 -34.47 -2.49 -12.05
N LEU A 104 -34.75 -1.19 -11.95
CA LEU A 104 -34.14 -0.17 -12.81
C LEU A 104 -32.63 -0.04 -12.56
N VAL A 105 -32.18 -0.10 -11.30
CA VAL A 105 -30.75 -0.06 -10.97
C VAL A 105 -30.03 -1.31 -11.49
N ILE A 106 -30.65 -2.49 -11.38
CA ILE A 106 -30.07 -3.75 -11.90
C ILE A 106 -29.96 -3.70 -13.43
N THR A 107 -30.99 -3.23 -14.14
CA THR A 107 -30.95 -3.16 -15.62
C THR A 107 -29.92 -2.15 -16.11
N LEU A 108 -29.81 -0.98 -15.46
CA LEU A 108 -28.76 -0.01 -15.79
C LEU A 108 -27.36 -0.55 -15.46
N GLY A 109 -27.18 -1.24 -14.34
CA GLY A 109 -25.89 -1.84 -13.96
C GLY A 109 -25.43 -2.95 -14.93
N VAL A 110 -26.34 -3.83 -15.33
CA VAL A 110 -26.05 -4.88 -16.33
C VAL A 110 -25.78 -4.27 -17.71
N GLY A 111 -26.54 -3.25 -18.12
CA GLY A 111 -26.30 -2.52 -19.36
C GLY A 111 -24.94 -1.83 -19.39
N TYR A 112 -24.55 -1.17 -18.31
CA TYR A 112 -23.26 -0.48 -18.18
C TYR A 112 -22.08 -1.44 -18.27
N THR A 113 -22.13 -2.57 -17.54
CA THR A 113 -21.06 -3.58 -17.56
C THR A 113 -20.94 -4.29 -18.91
N TRP A 114 -22.05 -4.52 -19.61
CA TRP A 114 -22.03 -5.08 -20.96
C TRP A 114 -21.44 -4.12 -21.99
N LEU A 115 -21.78 -2.82 -21.91
CA LEU A 115 -21.26 -1.80 -22.80
C LEU A 115 -19.76 -1.57 -22.60
N SER A 116 -19.29 -1.49 -21.35
CA SER A 116 -17.86 -1.37 -21.05
C SER A 116 -17.06 -2.59 -21.51
N HIS A 117 -17.67 -3.78 -21.49
CA HIS A 117 -17.01 -4.99 -21.98
C HIS A 117 -16.91 -5.05 -23.52
N GLN A 118 -17.83 -4.40 -24.26
CA GLN A 118 -17.73 -4.28 -25.71
C GLN A 118 -16.60 -3.34 -26.15
N GLU A 119 -16.37 -2.23 -25.45
CA GLU A 119 -15.28 -1.30 -25.75
C GLU A 119 -13.91 -1.96 -25.57
N ALA A 120 -13.75 -2.78 -24.52
CA ALA A 120 -12.53 -3.57 -24.31
C ALA A 120 -12.23 -4.55 -25.45
N LYS A 121 -13.26 -5.16 -26.05
CA LYS A 121 -13.08 -6.09 -27.19
C LYS A 121 -12.72 -5.38 -28.50
N ARG A 122 -13.20 -4.15 -28.70
CA ARG A 122 -12.85 -3.35 -29.89
C ARG A 122 -11.42 -2.79 -29.82
N ALA A 123 -10.89 -2.55 -28.63
CA ALA A 123 -9.49 -2.15 -28.45
C ALA A 123 -8.49 -3.29 -28.76
N THR A 124 -8.90 -4.55 -28.63
CA THR A 124 -8.03 -5.72 -28.85
C THR A 124 -7.96 -6.23 -30.29
N THR A 125 -8.82 -5.76 -31.20
CA THR A 125 -8.86 -6.28 -32.59
C THR A 125 -7.99 -5.52 -33.60
N ASN A 126 -7.31 -4.45 -33.20
CA ASN A 126 -6.42 -3.67 -34.09
C ASN A 126 -4.92 -3.93 -33.90
N THR A 127 -4.53 -4.98 -33.16
CA THR A 127 -3.13 -5.39 -32.95
C THR A 127 -2.95 -6.88 -33.20
N ALA A 128 -3.33 -7.33 -34.39
CA ALA A 128 -3.03 -8.67 -34.89
C ALA A 128 -2.14 -8.55 -36.13
N ASP A 129 -0.85 -8.31 -35.93
CA ASP A 129 0.24 -8.77 -36.80
C ASP A 129 1.62 -8.40 -36.20
N ALA A 130 2.03 -9.15 -35.18
CA ALA A 130 3.43 -9.40 -34.83
C ALA A 130 3.46 -10.52 -33.77
N GLY A 131 3.34 -11.76 -34.23
CA GLY A 131 3.44 -12.94 -33.38
C GLY A 131 4.82 -13.09 -32.76
N THR A 132 4.96 -12.73 -31.50
CA THR A 132 5.95 -13.31 -30.60
C THR A 132 5.21 -13.74 -29.35
N SER A 133 4.86 -15.02 -29.29
CA SER A 133 4.32 -15.66 -28.10
C SER A 133 5.40 -15.65 -27.02
N LEU A 134 5.38 -14.62 -26.18
CA LEU A 134 6.09 -14.56 -24.91
C LEU A 134 5.49 -15.64 -24.00
N THR A 135 6.18 -16.78 -23.95
CA THR A 135 6.01 -17.80 -22.93
C THR A 135 6.30 -17.14 -21.57
N THR A 136 5.25 -16.75 -20.86
CA THR A 136 5.35 -16.25 -19.49
C THR A 136 5.82 -17.40 -18.60
N SER A 137 7.13 -17.45 -18.36
CA SER A 137 7.76 -18.41 -17.46
C SER A 137 7.20 -18.25 -16.04
N PRO A 138 6.82 -19.34 -15.34
CA PRO A 138 6.11 -19.32 -14.07
C PRO A 138 6.98 -18.92 -12.85
N HIS A 139 8.04 -18.12 -13.04
CA HIS A 139 9.05 -17.84 -12.01
C HIS A 139 9.03 -16.42 -11.40
N SER A 140 8.10 -15.52 -11.76
CA SER A 140 8.29 -14.09 -11.43
C SER A 140 7.38 -13.47 -10.36
N THR A 141 6.42 -14.18 -9.75
CA THR A 141 5.40 -13.49 -8.93
C THR A 141 5.71 -13.38 -7.42
N LYS A 142 6.70 -14.11 -6.88
CA LYS A 142 6.99 -14.07 -5.43
C LYS A 142 7.98 -12.97 -4.99
N THR A 143 8.71 -12.33 -5.89
CA THR A 143 9.81 -11.42 -5.56
C THR A 143 9.37 -10.00 -5.16
N PHE A 144 8.18 -9.55 -5.56
CA PHE A 144 7.73 -8.17 -5.28
C PHE A 144 7.18 -7.92 -3.86
N ALA A 145 7.39 -8.83 -2.91
CA ALA A 145 6.75 -8.82 -1.60
C ALA A 145 7.17 -7.64 -0.68
N LEU A 146 8.19 -6.86 -1.03
CA LEU A 146 8.58 -5.71 -0.22
C LEU A 146 7.59 -4.56 -0.35
N ASN A 147 7.26 -4.00 0.81
CA ASN A 147 6.60 -2.71 0.84
C ASN A 147 7.48 -1.67 0.13
N PRO A 148 6.89 -0.84 -0.74
CA PRO A 148 7.61 0.28 -1.35
C PRO A 148 8.29 1.16 -0.28
N PRO A 149 9.35 1.92 -0.64
CA PRO A 149 10.04 2.79 0.29
C PRO A 149 9.03 3.76 0.91
N ALA A 150 9.15 3.97 2.21
CA ALA A 150 8.31 4.94 2.90
C ALA A 150 8.54 6.34 2.31
N TRP A 151 7.47 7.11 2.21
CA TRP A 151 7.55 8.50 1.76
C TRP A 151 8.00 9.38 2.93
N PRO A 152 9.21 9.97 2.91
CA PRO A 152 9.71 10.74 4.05
C PRO A 152 8.94 12.07 4.20
N ASP A 153 8.53 12.39 5.42
CA ASP A 153 7.74 13.60 5.72
C ASP A 153 8.54 14.89 5.47
N GLU A 154 9.87 14.86 5.66
CA GLU A 154 10.75 16.02 5.40
C GLU A 154 10.74 16.45 3.93
N LEU A 155 10.61 15.47 3.02
CA LEU A 155 10.54 15.74 1.59
C LEU A 155 9.26 16.51 1.26
N TYR A 156 8.16 16.17 1.92
CA TYR A 156 6.88 16.85 1.76
C TYR A 156 7.00 18.33 2.14
N ALA A 157 7.64 18.64 3.27
CA ALA A 157 7.76 20.02 3.75
C ALA A 157 8.49 20.93 2.74
N LYS A 158 9.53 20.44 2.07
CA LYS A 158 10.27 21.21 1.04
C LYS A 158 9.49 21.32 -0.26
N LEU A 159 8.86 20.24 -0.71
CA LEU A 159 8.17 20.20 -2.00
C LEU A 159 6.82 20.92 -1.97
N ALA A 160 6.14 20.92 -0.83
CA ALA A 160 4.91 21.69 -0.62
C ALA A 160 5.11 23.21 -0.74
N GLN A 161 6.34 23.71 -0.62
CA GLN A 161 6.65 25.12 -0.86
C GLN A 161 6.80 25.45 -2.35
N GLN A 162 7.13 24.47 -3.19
CA GLN A 162 7.45 24.67 -4.62
C GLN A 162 6.29 24.35 -5.56
N SER A 163 5.29 23.60 -5.12
CA SER A 163 4.17 23.15 -5.95
C SER A 163 2.89 23.03 -5.12
N SER A 164 1.74 22.89 -5.77
CA SER A 164 0.44 22.83 -5.09
C SER A 164 0.43 21.70 -4.04
N PRO A 165 0.26 21.99 -2.73
CA PRO A 165 0.26 20.97 -1.69
C PRO A 165 -0.74 19.84 -1.93
N ALA A 166 -1.85 20.14 -2.62
CA ALA A 166 -2.89 19.19 -2.96
C ALA A 166 -2.44 18.15 -4.01
N GLU A 167 -1.65 18.55 -5.03
CA GLU A 167 -1.17 17.64 -6.06
C GLU A 167 -0.19 16.61 -5.47
N TRP A 168 0.71 17.07 -4.58
CA TRP A 168 1.62 16.22 -3.82
C TRP A 168 0.91 15.22 -2.94
N GLN A 169 -0.07 15.70 -2.17
CA GLN A 169 -0.82 14.85 -1.26
C GLN A 169 -1.59 13.78 -2.04
N ALA A 170 -2.16 14.11 -3.19
CA ALA A 170 -2.81 13.14 -4.06
C ALA A 170 -1.83 12.08 -4.60
N ALA A 171 -0.65 12.49 -5.09
CA ALA A 171 0.37 11.55 -5.57
C ALA A 171 0.85 10.60 -4.47
N ARG A 172 1.14 11.16 -3.28
CA ARG A 172 1.55 10.41 -2.10
C ARG A 172 0.45 9.44 -1.65
N GLN A 173 -0.80 9.89 -1.62
CA GLN A 173 -1.93 9.07 -1.19
C GLN A 173 -2.12 7.88 -2.12
N SER A 174 -2.13 8.10 -3.45
CA SER A 174 -2.18 7.01 -4.43
C SER A 174 -1.05 6.01 -4.23
N TYR A 175 0.17 6.48 -3.93
CA TYR A 175 1.31 5.61 -3.65
C TYR A 175 1.13 4.75 -2.38
N ILE A 176 0.68 5.37 -1.29
CA ILE A 176 0.41 4.69 0.00
C ILE A 176 -0.71 3.66 -0.15
N ASP A 177 -1.77 4.02 -0.89
CA ASP A 177 -2.91 3.15 -1.18
C ASP A 177 -2.58 2.03 -2.17
N LYS A 178 -1.33 1.96 -2.64
CA LYS A 178 -0.83 1.01 -3.64
C LYS A 178 -1.52 1.14 -5.00
N ASP A 179 -2.15 2.27 -5.26
CA ASP A 179 -2.70 2.63 -6.55
C ASP A 179 -1.59 3.24 -7.42
N TYR A 180 -0.66 2.36 -7.85
CA TYR A 180 0.61 2.77 -8.44
C TYR A 180 0.47 3.44 -9.81
N ARG A 181 -0.60 3.17 -10.56
CA ARG A 181 -0.84 3.80 -11.86
C ARG A 181 -1.10 5.31 -11.73
N PRO A 182 -2.13 5.77 -10.99
CA PRO A 182 -2.32 7.19 -10.75
C PRO A 182 -1.18 7.80 -9.94
N ALA A 183 -0.50 7.04 -9.07
CA ALA A 183 0.72 7.53 -8.42
C ALA A 183 1.79 7.88 -9.47
N ALA A 184 2.09 6.99 -10.41
CA ALA A 184 3.09 7.22 -11.45
C ALA A 184 2.76 8.45 -12.32
N GLU A 185 1.51 8.57 -12.77
CA GLU A 185 1.04 9.69 -13.60
C GLU A 185 1.17 11.04 -12.87
N ARG A 186 0.75 11.09 -11.60
CA ARG A 186 0.83 12.33 -10.80
C ARG A 186 2.28 12.69 -10.48
N ILE A 187 3.11 11.71 -10.16
CA ILE A 187 4.53 11.94 -9.86
C ILE A 187 5.26 12.46 -11.11
N GLU A 188 4.96 11.92 -12.30
CA GLU A 188 5.50 12.42 -13.56
C GLU A 188 5.15 13.90 -13.79
N GLN A 189 3.88 14.27 -13.61
CA GLN A 189 3.44 15.67 -13.73
C GLN A 189 4.17 16.59 -12.73
N LEU A 190 4.40 16.11 -11.52
CA LEU A 190 5.15 16.86 -10.50
C LEU A 190 6.63 17.02 -10.88
N LEU A 191 7.26 15.98 -11.46
CA LEU A 191 8.64 16.03 -11.96
C LEU A 191 8.79 16.95 -13.18
N GLN A 192 7.79 17.04 -14.06
CA GLN A 192 7.78 18.00 -15.17
C GLN A 192 7.79 19.45 -14.67
N LYS A 193 7.03 19.73 -13.60
CA LYS A 193 6.99 21.05 -12.96
C LYS A 193 8.24 21.33 -12.12
N ASN A 194 8.81 20.30 -11.48
CA ASN A 194 9.96 20.43 -10.58
C ASN A 194 11.00 19.32 -10.86
N PRO A 195 11.83 19.47 -11.92
CA PRO A 195 12.83 18.47 -12.28
C PRO A 195 13.93 18.24 -11.22
N GLU A 196 14.09 19.19 -10.30
CA GLU A 196 15.05 19.13 -9.18
C GLU A 196 14.56 18.26 -8.02
N ALA A 197 13.28 17.87 -8.00
CA ALA A 197 12.70 17.01 -6.98
C ALA A 197 13.16 15.54 -7.14
N LYS A 198 14.47 15.28 -7.18
CA LYS A 198 15.05 13.98 -7.54
C LYS A 198 14.49 12.82 -6.75
N ARG A 199 14.15 13.02 -5.48
CA ARG A 199 13.54 11.97 -4.65
C ARG A 199 12.20 11.46 -5.22
N LEU A 200 11.44 12.28 -5.95
CA LEU A 200 10.27 11.81 -6.69
C LEU A 200 10.60 10.80 -7.78
N GLN A 201 11.75 10.92 -8.42
CA GLN A 201 12.17 10.01 -9.48
C GLN A 201 12.29 8.57 -8.97
N LEU A 202 12.76 8.38 -7.72
CA LEU A 202 12.72 7.08 -7.05
C LEU A 202 11.28 6.55 -6.93
N PHE A 203 10.35 7.36 -6.42
CA PHE A 203 8.95 6.93 -6.25
C PHE A 203 8.25 6.68 -7.60
N TRP A 204 8.60 7.43 -8.63
CA TRP A 204 8.13 7.20 -9.99
C TRP A 204 8.64 5.86 -10.52
N GLY A 205 9.95 5.62 -10.46
CA GLY A 205 10.57 4.37 -10.87
C GLY A 205 10.00 3.15 -10.14
N VAL A 206 9.74 3.27 -8.82
CA VAL A 206 9.09 2.19 -8.06
C VAL A 206 7.63 2.00 -8.47
N SER A 207 6.89 3.08 -8.73
CA SER A 207 5.49 2.98 -9.20
C SER A 207 5.43 2.30 -10.57
N LEU A 208 6.30 2.68 -11.50
CA LEU A 208 6.46 2.07 -12.82
C LEU A 208 6.79 0.57 -12.71
N LEU A 209 7.73 0.21 -11.83
CA LEU A 209 8.07 -1.18 -11.55
C LEU A 209 6.84 -1.98 -11.08
N ARG A 210 6.02 -1.41 -10.20
CA ARG A 210 4.84 -2.06 -9.63
C ARG A 210 3.69 -2.23 -10.63
N ILE A 211 3.60 -1.38 -11.65
CA ILE A 211 2.59 -1.51 -12.71
C ILE A 211 3.05 -2.35 -13.91
N GLY A 212 4.27 -2.90 -13.87
CA GLY A 212 4.80 -3.76 -14.93
C GLY A 212 5.62 -3.06 -16.01
N GLU A 213 5.82 -1.74 -15.90
CA GLU A 213 6.56 -0.93 -16.88
C GLU A 213 8.07 -1.02 -16.61
N PHE A 214 8.64 -2.23 -16.68
CA PHE A 214 9.97 -2.53 -16.15
C PHE A 214 11.10 -1.74 -16.84
N THR A 215 11.01 -1.54 -18.15
CA THR A 215 12.01 -0.77 -18.93
C THR A 215 12.02 0.69 -18.52
N ALA A 216 10.84 1.31 -18.40
CA ALA A 216 10.72 2.69 -17.92
C ALA A 216 11.20 2.80 -16.47
N ALA A 217 10.83 1.83 -15.63
CA ALA A 217 11.28 1.78 -14.25
C ALA A 217 12.80 1.73 -14.12
N SER A 218 13.48 0.82 -14.84
CA SER A 218 14.95 0.74 -14.76
C SER A 218 15.62 2.02 -15.24
N MET A 219 15.12 2.65 -16.31
CA MET A 219 15.69 3.90 -16.81
C MET A 219 15.63 5.01 -15.75
N GLN A 220 14.49 5.17 -15.07
CA GLN A 220 14.36 6.18 -14.00
C GLN A 220 15.21 5.85 -12.77
N LEU A 221 15.29 4.56 -12.41
CA LEU A 221 16.07 4.11 -11.25
C LEU A 221 17.58 4.13 -11.51
N GLU A 222 18.03 3.88 -12.74
CA GLU A 222 19.44 4.01 -13.16
C GLU A 222 19.94 5.43 -12.95
N ASP A 223 19.20 6.42 -13.46
CA ASP A 223 19.55 7.84 -13.31
C ASP A 223 19.59 8.25 -11.81
N PHE A 224 18.59 7.79 -11.03
CA PHE A 224 18.58 8.07 -9.60
C PHE A 224 19.75 7.42 -8.85
N VAL A 225 20.06 6.14 -9.11
CA VAL A 225 21.18 5.42 -8.46
C VAL A 225 22.53 6.01 -8.86
N ALA A 226 22.67 6.53 -10.09
CA ALA A 226 23.88 7.21 -10.52
C ALA A 226 24.16 8.47 -9.68
N GLN A 227 23.11 9.22 -9.34
CA GLN A 227 23.20 10.45 -8.53
C GLN A 227 23.29 10.15 -7.02
N TYR A 228 22.63 9.09 -6.55
CA TYR A 228 22.56 8.70 -5.14
C TYR A 228 23.06 7.27 -4.92
N PRO A 229 24.36 6.99 -5.14
CA PRO A 229 24.89 5.61 -5.12
C PRO A 229 24.85 4.94 -3.74
N GLN A 230 24.62 5.69 -2.67
CA GLN A 230 24.47 5.18 -1.29
C GLN A 230 23.03 4.82 -0.93
N ASP A 231 22.05 5.12 -1.80
CA ASP A 231 20.66 4.76 -1.55
C ASP A 231 20.45 3.26 -1.84
N LEU A 232 20.46 2.48 -0.76
CA LEU A 232 20.29 1.02 -0.82
C LEU A 232 18.89 0.64 -1.32
N ALA A 233 17.86 1.44 -1.03
CA ALA A 233 16.50 1.19 -1.50
C ALA A 233 16.42 1.33 -3.02
N ALA A 234 16.96 2.42 -3.57
CA ALA A 234 17.01 2.64 -5.01
C ALA A 234 17.80 1.55 -5.74
N THR A 235 18.96 1.16 -5.17
CA THR A 235 19.79 0.08 -5.70
C THR A 235 19.04 -1.25 -5.71
N TRP A 236 18.26 -1.54 -4.66
CA TRP A 236 17.39 -2.71 -4.59
C TRP A 236 16.31 -2.69 -5.66
N PHE A 237 15.52 -1.62 -5.78
CA PHE A 237 14.46 -1.55 -6.79
C PHE A 237 14.99 -1.57 -8.22
N LEU A 238 16.18 -1.01 -8.48
CA LEU A 238 16.82 -1.15 -9.78
C LEU A 238 17.18 -2.61 -10.08
N SER A 239 17.71 -3.33 -9.10
CA SER A 239 18.00 -4.76 -9.26
C SER A 239 16.73 -5.58 -9.54
N GLU A 240 15.62 -5.28 -8.86
CA GLU A 240 14.31 -5.88 -9.09
C GLU A 240 13.79 -5.58 -10.51
N ALA A 241 13.92 -4.33 -10.98
CA ALA A 241 13.53 -3.95 -12.33
C ALA A 241 14.30 -4.74 -13.39
N TYR A 242 15.61 -4.96 -13.20
CA TYR A 242 16.40 -5.79 -14.11
C TYR A 242 16.04 -7.27 -14.06
N LEU A 243 15.71 -7.81 -12.88
CA LEU A 243 15.25 -9.19 -12.78
C LEU A 243 13.91 -9.39 -13.49
N ALA A 244 12.99 -8.43 -13.34
CA ALA A 244 11.71 -8.43 -14.03
C ALA A 244 11.86 -8.36 -15.57
N GLN A 245 12.92 -7.71 -16.06
CA GLN A 245 13.31 -7.68 -17.47
C GLN A 245 14.09 -8.93 -17.93
N ASN A 246 14.15 -9.98 -17.12
CA ASN A 246 14.95 -11.18 -17.40
C ASN A 246 16.43 -10.86 -17.70
N SER A 247 16.98 -9.85 -17.01
CA SER A 247 18.35 -9.35 -17.18
C SER A 247 19.22 -9.60 -15.93
N PRO A 248 19.40 -10.86 -15.49
CA PRO A 248 20.12 -11.18 -14.25
C PRO A 248 21.59 -10.73 -14.27
N ASN A 249 22.20 -10.60 -15.46
CA ASN A 249 23.57 -10.11 -15.60
C ASN A 249 23.72 -8.66 -15.11
N LYS A 250 22.69 -7.83 -15.27
CA LYS A 250 22.67 -6.45 -14.75
C LYS A 250 22.28 -6.40 -13.27
N ALA A 251 21.38 -7.27 -12.83
CA ALA A 251 20.93 -7.31 -11.44
C ALA A 251 22.00 -7.81 -10.45
N LYS A 252 22.73 -8.89 -10.80
CA LYS A 252 23.74 -9.52 -9.93
C LYS A 252 24.78 -8.55 -9.35
N PRO A 253 25.42 -7.64 -10.11
CA PRO A 253 26.38 -6.70 -9.53
C PRO A 253 25.75 -5.74 -8.51
N LEU A 254 24.51 -5.30 -8.74
CA LEU A 254 23.78 -4.45 -7.79
C LEU A 254 23.46 -5.20 -6.50
N LEU A 255 22.99 -6.45 -6.61
CA LEU A 255 22.72 -7.30 -5.45
C LEU A 255 24.00 -7.59 -4.64
N ARG A 256 25.14 -7.83 -5.31
CA ARG A 256 26.43 -7.99 -4.62
C ARG A 256 26.84 -6.71 -3.88
N LYS A 257 26.64 -5.55 -4.50
CA LYS A 257 26.88 -4.25 -3.87
C LYS A 257 26.03 -4.09 -2.60
N LEU A 258 24.74 -4.45 -2.68
CA LEU A 258 23.85 -4.45 -1.51
C LEU A 258 24.34 -5.42 -0.43
N TYR A 259 24.70 -6.64 -0.81
CA TYR A 259 25.19 -7.65 0.13
C TYR A 259 26.44 -7.17 0.90
N SER A 260 27.34 -6.45 0.25
CA SER A 260 28.55 -5.91 0.87
C SER A 260 28.33 -4.64 1.72
N SER A 261 27.11 -4.09 1.77
CA SER A 261 26.84 -2.80 2.42
C SER A 261 26.73 -2.85 3.96
N GLY A 262 26.80 -4.04 4.58
CA GLY A 262 26.77 -4.22 6.03
C GLY A 262 25.50 -4.92 6.52
N ASP A 263 25.05 -4.64 7.74
CA ASP A 263 23.81 -5.20 8.28
C ASP A 263 22.62 -4.28 7.94
N SER A 264 21.82 -4.67 6.94
CA SER A 264 20.60 -3.98 6.57
C SER A 264 19.53 -4.94 6.06
N LEU A 265 18.27 -4.50 6.05
CA LEU A 265 17.17 -5.24 5.42
C LEU A 265 17.53 -5.66 3.98
N TYR A 266 18.14 -4.77 3.20
CA TYR A 266 18.51 -5.02 1.80
C TYR A 266 19.60 -6.07 1.64
N VAL A 267 20.44 -6.30 2.65
CA VAL A 267 21.47 -7.33 2.62
C VAL A 267 20.86 -8.72 2.67
N LYS A 268 19.91 -8.93 3.58
CA LYS A 268 19.15 -10.21 3.69
C LYS A 268 18.37 -10.50 2.41
N LEU A 269 17.77 -9.47 1.82
CA LEU A 269 17.05 -9.60 0.55
C LEU A 269 17.99 -9.93 -0.60
N ALA A 270 19.12 -9.23 -0.67
CA ALA A 270 20.12 -9.46 -1.71
C ALA A 270 20.76 -10.84 -1.61
N SER A 271 21.05 -11.34 -0.39
CA SER A 271 21.58 -12.69 -0.19
C SER A 271 20.61 -13.75 -0.69
N ASN A 272 19.33 -13.65 -0.31
CA ASN A 272 18.29 -14.60 -0.74
C ASN A 272 18.14 -14.60 -2.26
N GLN A 273 18.14 -13.41 -2.87
CA GLN A 273 18.01 -13.27 -4.31
C GLN A 273 19.23 -13.83 -5.05
N LEU A 274 20.44 -13.56 -4.57
CA LEU A 274 21.67 -14.12 -5.13
C LEU A 274 21.70 -15.66 -5.04
N GLU A 275 21.25 -16.23 -3.92
CA GLU A 275 21.14 -17.67 -3.75
C GLU A 275 20.17 -18.28 -4.77
N SER A 276 18.97 -17.70 -4.95
CA SER A 276 18.00 -18.17 -5.95
C SER A 276 18.53 -18.10 -7.39
N LEU A 277 19.33 -17.08 -7.70
CA LEU A 277 19.94 -16.92 -9.03
C LEU A 277 21.08 -17.92 -9.28
N SER A 278 21.68 -18.44 -8.21
CA SER A 278 22.74 -19.45 -8.29
C SER A 278 22.18 -20.87 -8.44
N SER A 279 21.07 -21.18 -7.76
CA SER A 279 20.41 -22.47 -7.87
C SER A 279 19.79 -22.69 -9.25
N ALA A 280 19.23 -21.64 -9.86
CA ALA A 280 18.65 -21.69 -11.21
C ALA A 280 19.67 -21.94 -12.34
N GLN A 281 20.98 -21.82 -12.07
CA GLN A 281 22.04 -22.04 -13.08
C GLN A 281 22.63 -23.46 -13.05
N LYS A 282 22.21 -24.33 -12.12
CA LYS A 282 22.66 -25.71 -12.11
C LYS A 282 21.91 -26.50 -13.21
N PRO A 283 22.64 -27.10 -14.18
CA PRO A 283 22.06 -27.86 -15.28
C PRO A 283 21.42 -29.19 -14.83
#